data_AF-A0A7S1DG93-F1
#
_entry.id   AF-A0A7S1DG93-F1
#
_cell.length_a   1.000
_cell.length_b   1.000
_cell.length_c   1.000
_cell.angle_alpha   90.00
_cell.angle_beta   90.00
_cell.angle_gamma   90.00
#
_symmetry.space_group_name_H-M   'P 1'
#
loop_
_entity.id
_entity.type
_entity.pdbx_description
1 polymer ?
#
loop_
_entity_poly.entity_id
_entity_poly.type
_entity_poly.pdbx_seq_one_letter_code
_entity_poly.pdbx_strand_id
1 'polypeptide(L)'
;MGVDHGKINISYMHTTNKLVPTISIFGDCVNTAARMEQTCLPSLVHLTKAAAERLVHERAKAPTIPPHQYFGEDADVEVPYDIIVVKSKGEVATAWLDTSTREFADMKERQKE
;
A
#
# COMPACT_ATOMS: atom_id res chain seq x y z
N MET A 1 -1.40 -7.04 4.91
CA MET A 1 -0.41 -5.95 4.83
C MET A 1 -1.04 -4.74 4.16
N GLY A 2 -0.99 -3.58 4.82
CA GLY A 2 -1.45 -2.29 4.31
C GLY A 2 -0.31 -1.41 3.82
N VAL A 3 -0.49 -0.76 2.69
CA VAL A 3 0.55 0.05 2.04
C VAL A 3 -0.04 1.38 1.59
N ASP A 4 0.68 2.45 1.91
CA ASP A 4 0.44 3.80 1.41
C ASP A 4 1.78 4.42 1.01
N HIS A 5 1.75 5.50 0.23
CA HIS A 5 2.94 6.27 -0.09
C HIS A 5 2.67 7.77 0.02
N GLY A 6 3.69 8.52 0.43
CA GLY A 6 3.56 9.95 0.60
C GLY A 6 4.68 10.53 1.44
N LYS A 7 4.50 11.79 1.85
CA LYS A 7 5.45 12.46 2.74
C LYS A 7 5.32 11.91 4.16
N ILE A 8 6.47 11.71 4.80
CA ILE A 8 6.58 11.34 6.21
C ILE A 8 7.45 12.36 6.94
N ASN A 9 7.21 12.51 8.24
CA ASN A 9 8.04 13.31 9.13
C ASN A 9 8.80 12.36 10.05
N ILE A 10 10.11 12.52 10.13
CA ILE A 10 10.97 11.72 11.02
C ILE A 10 11.50 12.63 12.11
N SER A 11 11.42 12.19 13.36
CA SER A 11 11.94 12.94 14.50
C SER A 11 12.69 12.03 15.47
N TYR A 12 13.73 12.58 16.09
CA TYR A 12 14.45 11.98 17.19
C TYR A 12 13.82 12.44 18.50
N MET A 13 13.20 11.52 19.23
CA MET A 13 12.63 11.81 20.53
C MET A 13 13.66 11.54 21.62
N HIS A 14 14.11 12.62 22.25
CA HIS A 14 14.90 12.56 23.47
C HIS A 14 13.98 12.74 24.68
N THR A 15 13.74 11.68 25.44
CA THR A 15 13.15 11.82 26.78
C THR A 15 14.28 12.12 27.76
N THR A 16 14.10 13.11 28.62
CA THR A 16 15.06 13.60 29.63
C THR A 16 15.67 12.54 30.55
N ASN A 17 15.18 11.29 30.52
CA ASN A 17 15.67 10.15 31.31
C ASN A 17 16.03 8.89 30.49
N LYS A 18 16.21 8.95 29.16
CA LYS A 18 16.69 7.80 28.37
C LYS A 18 18.03 8.09 27.68
N LEU A 19 19.01 7.22 27.95
CA LEU A 19 20.32 7.17 27.26
C LEU A 19 20.23 6.62 25.83
N VAL A 20 19.04 6.21 25.38
CA VAL A 20 18.81 5.65 24.04
C VAL A 20 17.81 6.53 23.28
N PRO A 21 18.23 7.20 22.19
CA PRO A 21 17.31 8.00 21.38
C PRO A 21 16.34 7.09 20.63
N THR A 22 15.05 7.45 20.65
CA THR A 22 14.02 6.76 19.85
C THR A 22 13.78 7.55 18.57
N ILE A 23 13.85 6.88 17.42
CA ILE A 23 13.41 7.44 16.14
C ILE A 23 11.90 7.20 16.02
N SER A 24 11.15 8.23 15.67
CA SER A 24 9.71 8.11 15.45
C SER A 24 9.32 8.74 14.13
N ILE A 25 8.39 8.08 13.44
CA ILE A 25 7.89 8.46 12.13
C ILE A 25 6.42 8.88 12.30
N PHE A 26 6.08 10.03 11.74
CA PHE A 26 4.77 10.66 11.85
C PHE A 26 4.25 11.08 10.47
N GLY A 27 2.96 11.37 10.43
CA GLY A 27 2.29 11.97 9.28
C GLY A 27 1.07 11.19 8.83
N ASP A 28 0.24 11.83 8.01
CA ASP A 28 -1.00 11.24 7.51
C ASP A 28 -0.78 9.97 6.69
N CYS A 29 0.38 9.85 6.03
CA CYS A 29 0.78 8.64 5.32
C CYS A 29 0.89 7.44 6.26
N VAL A 30 1.53 7.61 7.44
CA VAL A 30 1.65 6.53 8.43
C VAL A 30 0.28 6.12 8.98
N ASN A 31 -0.57 7.11 9.27
CA ASN A 31 -1.93 6.86 9.75
C ASN A 31 -2.79 6.12 8.72
N THR A 32 -2.62 6.46 7.43
CA THR A 32 -3.36 5.84 6.33
C THR A 32 -2.87 4.43 6.07
N ALA A 33 -1.56 4.19 6.05
CA ALA A 33 -0.98 2.86 5.96
C ALA A 33 -1.44 1.96 7.12
N ALA A 34 -1.45 2.48 8.36
CA ALA A 34 -1.97 1.76 9.51
C ALA A 34 -3.46 1.41 9.35
N ARG A 35 -4.25 2.30 8.74
CA ARG A 35 -5.66 2.00 8.43
C ARG A 35 -5.80 0.93 7.35
N MET A 36 -4.95 0.93 6.32
CA MET A 36 -4.94 -0.13 5.30
C MET A 36 -4.60 -1.47 5.95
N GLU A 37 -3.66 -1.50 6.89
CA GLU A 37 -3.28 -2.72 7.62
C GLU A 37 -4.44 -3.25 8.46
N GLN A 38 -5.10 -2.38 9.23
CA GLN A 38 -6.25 -2.75 10.06
C GLN A 38 -7.44 -3.34 9.28
N THR A 39 -7.56 -2.98 8.01
CA THR A 39 -8.65 -3.42 7.14
C THR A 39 -8.21 -4.52 6.17
N CYS A 40 -6.96 -4.97 6.25
CA CYS A 40 -6.41 -5.92 5.30
C CYS A 40 -6.94 -7.35 5.53
N LEU A 41 -7.01 -8.12 4.44
CA LEU A 41 -7.33 -9.54 4.46
C LEU A 41 -6.06 -10.40 4.38
N PRO A 42 -6.08 -11.65 4.92
CA PRO A 42 -4.98 -12.59 4.76
C PRO A 42 -4.64 -12.82 3.27
N SER A 43 -3.34 -12.99 2.97
CA SER A 43 -2.81 -13.23 1.62
C SER A 43 -3.02 -12.11 0.59
N LEU A 44 -3.65 -11.00 0.99
CA LEU A 44 -3.79 -9.81 0.17
C LEU A 44 -2.96 -8.64 0.74
N VAL A 45 -2.52 -7.76 -0.14
CA VAL A 45 -1.93 -6.47 0.20
C VAL A 45 -2.96 -5.39 -0.11
N HIS A 46 -3.33 -4.61 0.90
CA HIS A 46 -4.29 -3.52 0.76
C HIS A 46 -3.53 -2.23 0.46
N LEU A 47 -3.79 -1.64 -0.70
CA LEU A 47 -3.09 -0.48 -1.24
C LEU A 47 -4.02 0.72 -1.27
N THR A 48 -3.51 1.90 -0.94
CA THR A 48 -4.18 3.14 -1.35
C THR A 48 -4.14 3.29 -2.87
N LYS A 49 -5.11 4.02 -3.45
CA LYS A 49 -5.11 4.32 -4.89
C LYS A 49 -3.76 4.83 -5.38
N ALA A 50 -3.20 5.80 -4.67
CA ALA A 50 -1.94 6.42 -5.05
C ALA A 50 -0.78 5.39 -5.04
N ALA A 51 -0.76 4.46 -4.06
CA ALA A 51 0.25 3.41 -3.99
C ALA A 51 0.10 2.39 -5.13
N ALA A 52 -1.14 2.05 -5.49
CA ALA A 52 -1.43 1.16 -6.62
C ALA A 52 -1.00 1.79 -7.96
N GLU A 53 -1.33 3.06 -8.21
CA GLU A 53 -0.89 3.80 -9.39
C GLU A 53 0.64 3.88 -9.46
N ARG A 54 1.30 4.12 -8.31
CA ARG A 54 2.76 4.13 -8.26
C ARG A 54 3.35 2.76 -8.57
N LEU A 55 2.75 1.69 -8.07
CA LEU A 55 3.19 0.32 -8.38
C LEU A 55 3.07 0.01 -9.87
N VAL A 56 1.95 0.38 -10.51
CA VAL A 56 1.76 0.21 -11.96
C VAL A 56 2.81 1.01 -12.75
N HIS A 57 3.07 2.25 -12.34
CA HIS A 57 4.07 3.10 -12.98
C HIS A 57 5.50 2.57 -12.86
N GLU A 58 5.87 1.98 -11.71
CA GLU A 58 7.19 1.36 -11.55
C GLU A 58 7.30 0.04 -12.32
N ARG A 59 6.21 -0.73 -12.47
CA ARG A 59 6.18 -1.94 -13.32
C ARG A 59 6.50 -1.60 -14.78
N ALA A 60 5.85 -0.57 -15.33
CA ALA A 60 6.03 -0.13 -16.72
C ALA A 60 7.44 0.43 -17.02
N LYS A 61 8.26 0.72 -16.00
CA LYS A 61 9.59 1.35 -16.14
C LYS A 61 10.76 0.39 -16.01
N ALA A 62 10.52 -0.92 -15.90
CA ALA A 62 11.55 -1.89 -15.55
C ALA A 62 12.03 -2.82 -16.70
N PRO A 63 12.48 -2.33 -17.89
CA PRO A 63 12.99 -3.23 -18.93
C PRO A 63 14.40 -3.80 -18.67
N THR A 64 15.12 -3.41 -17.60
CA THR A 64 16.55 -3.77 -17.43
C THR A 64 16.97 -4.30 -16.04
N ILE A 65 16.05 -4.80 -15.20
CA ILE A 65 16.39 -5.39 -13.88
C ILE A 65 16.28 -6.92 -13.94
N PRO A 66 17.29 -7.71 -13.54
CA PRO A 66 17.27 -9.17 -13.64
C PRO A 66 16.23 -9.87 -12.72
N PRO A 67 15.79 -11.10 -13.08
CA PRO A 67 14.41 -11.57 -12.94
C PRO A 67 14.14 -12.45 -11.71
N HIS A 68 14.39 -11.96 -10.49
CA HIS A 68 13.91 -12.67 -9.28
C HIS A 68 12.61 -12.10 -8.71
N GLN A 69 12.24 -10.89 -9.12
CA GLN A 69 11.15 -10.14 -8.52
C GLN A 69 10.87 -8.95 -9.44
N TYR A 70 10.01 -9.11 -10.43
CA TYR A 70 8.76 -8.34 -10.55
C TYR A 70 8.16 -8.47 -11.99
N PHE A 71 7.10 -9.29 -12.08
CA PHE A 71 5.82 -9.20 -12.83
C PHE A 71 5.80 -9.05 -14.38
N GLY A 72 4.75 -9.64 -14.96
CA GLY A 72 4.56 -9.92 -16.39
C GLY A 72 4.42 -8.70 -17.31
N GLU A 73 4.30 -9.01 -18.60
CA GLU A 73 4.39 -8.11 -19.76
C GLU A 73 3.49 -6.86 -19.66
N ASP A 74 3.98 -5.76 -20.24
CA ASP A 74 3.40 -4.42 -20.32
C ASP A 74 1.99 -4.39 -20.97
N ALA A 75 0.99 -4.90 -20.27
CA ALA A 75 -0.41 -4.69 -20.57
C ALA A 75 -0.93 -3.52 -19.73
N ASP A 76 -1.85 -2.73 -20.27
CA ASP A 76 -2.62 -1.74 -19.54
C ASP A 76 -3.24 -2.38 -18.27
N VAL A 77 -2.55 -2.27 -17.13
CA VAL A 77 -2.96 -2.95 -15.89
C VAL A 77 -4.16 -2.20 -15.34
N GLU A 78 -5.36 -2.71 -15.64
CA GLU A 78 -6.59 -2.24 -15.02
C GLU A 78 -6.56 -2.60 -13.53
N VAL A 79 -6.69 -1.58 -12.69
CA VAL A 79 -6.70 -1.75 -11.23
C VAL A 79 -8.16 -1.73 -10.75
N PRO A 80 -8.71 -2.86 -10.27
CA PRO A 80 -10.02 -2.88 -9.64
C PRO A 80 -9.96 -2.13 -8.32
N TYR A 81 -10.59 -0.94 -8.29
CA TYR A 81 -10.69 -0.13 -7.08
C TYR A 81 -11.96 -0.44 -6.30
N ASP A 82 -11.80 -0.58 -5.00
CA ASP A 82 -12.86 -0.56 -4.01
C ASP A 82 -12.90 0.79 -3.29
N ILE A 83 -14.07 1.12 -2.73
CA ILE A 83 -14.22 2.31 -1.88
C ILE A 83 -14.32 1.85 -0.43
N ILE A 84 -13.46 2.40 0.42
CA ILE A 84 -13.56 2.26 1.87
C ILE A 84 -13.79 3.62 2.51
N VAL A 85 -14.47 3.63 3.66
CA VAL A 85 -14.64 4.85 4.46
C VAL A 85 -13.53 4.95 5.50
N VAL A 86 -12.73 6.00 5.41
CA VAL A 86 -11.64 6.31 6.34
C VAL A 86 -12.04 7.52 7.18
N LYS A 87 -11.98 7.36 8.51
CA LYS A 87 -12.23 8.46 9.46
C LYS A 87 -11.35 9.66 9.08
N SER A 88 -11.95 10.86 9.09
CA SER A 88 -11.34 12.15 8.68
C SER A 88 -10.90 12.29 7.22
N LYS A 89 -11.04 11.27 6.37
CA LYS A 89 -10.75 11.34 4.92
C LYS A 89 -11.96 11.08 4.02
N GLY A 90 -13.04 10.52 4.58
CA GLY A 90 -14.26 10.20 3.83
C GLY A 90 -14.09 8.93 3.00
N GLU A 91 -14.66 8.91 1.81
CA GLU A 91 -14.53 7.82 0.85
C GLU A 91 -13.14 7.84 0.20
N VAL A 92 -12.44 6.71 0.28
CA VAL A 92 -11.09 6.54 -0.26
C VAL A 92 -11.08 5.32 -1.17
N ALA A 93 -10.59 5.51 -2.39
CA ALA A 93 -10.35 4.42 -3.32
C ALA A 93 -9.11 3.62 -2.91
N THR A 94 -9.24 2.30 -2.86
CA THR A 94 -8.18 1.36 -2.50
C THR A 94 -8.19 0.17 -3.45
N ALA A 95 -7.08 -0.54 -3.51
CA ALA A 95 -6.90 -1.71 -4.36
C ALA A 95 -6.31 -2.87 -3.55
N TRP A 96 -6.48 -4.07 -4.08
CA TRP A 96 -5.99 -5.31 -3.46
C TRP A 96 -5.02 -6.00 -4.38
N LEU A 97 -3.85 -6.36 -3.87
CA LEU A 97 -2.86 -7.15 -4.60
C LEU A 97 -2.75 -8.53 -3.96
N ASP A 98 -2.98 -9.58 -4.74
CA ASP A 98 -2.82 -10.94 -4.29
C ASP A 98 -1.33 -11.31 -4.21
N THR A 99 -0.91 -11.80 -3.05
CA THR A 99 0.51 -12.14 -2.81
C THR A 99 0.96 -13.41 -3.53
N SER A 100 0.02 -14.30 -3.86
CA SER A 100 0.27 -15.58 -4.55
C SER A 100 0.28 -15.43 -6.06
N THR A 101 -0.77 -14.84 -6.64
CA THR A 101 -0.89 -14.64 -8.09
C THR A 101 -0.18 -13.39 -8.56
N ARG A 102 0.16 -12.50 -7.62
CA ARG A 102 0.93 -11.30 -7.92
C ARG A 102 0.15 -10.29 -8.80
N GLU A 103 -1.18 -10.44 -8.84
CA GLU A 103 -2.09 -9.62 -9.64
C GLU A 103 -3.04 -8.82 -8.75
N PHE A 104 -3.65 -7.77 -9.31
CA PHE A 104 -4.69 -7.05 -8.60
C PHE A 104 -5.95 -7.93 -8.52
N ALA A 105 -6.53 -8.04 -7.33
CA ALA A 105 -7.72 -8.84 -7.08
C ALA A 105 -8.98 -7.97 -7.11
N ASP A 106 -10.01 -8.41 -7.82
CA ASP A 106 -11.35 -7.83 -7.73
C ASP A 106 -12.11 -8.46 -6.56
N MET A 107 -12.36 -7.69 -5.52
CA MET A 107 -13.09 -8.15 -4.34
C MET A 107 -14.58 -8.37 -4.61
N LYS A 108 -15.17 -7.75 -5.64
CA LYS A 108 -16.57 -7.97 -6.02
C LYS A 108 -16.78 -9.35 -6.62
N GLU A 109 -15.76 -9.92 -7.25
CA GLU A 109 -15.79 -11.28 -7.79
C GLU A 109 -15.60 -12.31 -6.68
N ARG A 110 -14.67 -12.07 -5.75
CA ARG A 110 -14.42 -12.97 -4.61
C ARG A 110 -15.56 -13.08 -3.60
N GLN A 111 -16.44 -12.09 -3.48
CA GLN A 111 -17.61 -12.16 -2.60
C GLN A 111 -18.75 -13.02 -3.16
N LYS A 112 -18.65 -13.51 -4.40
CA LYS A 112 -19.65 -14.39 -5.03
C LYS A 112 -19.32 -15.88 -4.88
N GLU A 113 -18.12 -16.21 -4.41
CA GLU A 113 -17.67 -17.59 -4.09
C GLU A 113 -17.97 -17.93 -2.63
#